data_AF-A0A1G0D7X7-F1
#
_entry.id   AF-A0A1G0D7X7-F1
#
_cell.length_a   1.000
_cell.length_b   1.000
_cell.length_c   1.000
_cell.angle_alpha   90.00
_cell.angle_beta   90.00
_cell.angle_gamma   90.00
#
_symmetry.space_group_name_H-M   'P 1'
#
loop_
_entity.id
_entity.type
_entity.pdbx_description
1 polymer ?
#
loop_
_entity_poly.entity_id
_entity_poly.type
_entity_poly.pdbx_seq_one_letter_code
_entity_poly.pdbx_strand_id
1 'polypeptide(L)' 'MGKTDEERQAAYRQLFKHRIPESSIAEIRAATNKAWVLGNDRFKQRIQEKLDRRVEPKARRING' A
#
# COMPACT_ATOMS: atom_id res chain seq x y z
N MET A 1 0.14 -23.18 1.18
CA MET A 1 -1.08 -22.57 0.62
C MET A 1 -2.00 -23.72 0.24
N GLY A 2 -3.28 -23.67 0.62
CA GLY A 2 -4.23 -24.80 0.57
C GLY A 2 -4.24 -25.57 -0.76
N LYS A 3 -4.56 -26.86 -0.68
CA LYS A 3 -4.60 -27.78 -1.83
C LYS A 3 -5.92 -27.67 -2.60
N THR A 4 -6.96 -27.09 -1.99
CA THR A 4 -8.22 -26.75 -2.65
C THR A 4 -8.46 -25.24 -2.68
N ASP A 5 -9.41 -24.80 -3.50
CA ASP A 5 -9.79 -23.40 -3.57
C ASP A 5 -10.42 -22.90 -2.27
N GLU A 6 -11.19 -23.73 -1.57
CA GLU A 6 -11.78 -23.39 -0.26
C GLU A 6 -10.70 -23.16 0.79
N GLU A 7 -9.69 -24.02 0.84
CA GLU A 7 -8.56 -23.90 1.77
C GLU A 7 -7.71 -22.67 1.47
N ARG A 8 -7.45 -22.39 0.19
CA ARG A 8 -6.74 -21.17 -0.25
C ARG A 8 -7.51 -19.92 0.15
N GLN A 9 -8.81 -19.88 -0.10
CA GLN A 9 -9.64 -18.74 0.26
C GLN A 9 -9.73 -18.56 1.78
N ALA A 10 -9.86 -19.64 2.55
CA ALA A 10 -9.89 -19.60 4.01
C ALA A 10 -8.57 -19.06 4.57
N ALA A 11 -7.43 -19.53 4.07
CA ALA A 11 -6.11 -19.02 4.44
C ALA A 11 -5.94 -17.54 4.06
N TYR A 12 -6.40 -17.14 2.87
CA TYR A 12 -6.32 -15.74 2.43
C TYR A 12 -7.17 -14.82 3.33
N ARG A 13 -8.40 -15.22 3.67
CA ARG A 13 -9.25 -14.48 4.62
C ARG A 13 -8.62 -14.38 6.01
N GLN A 14 -7.91 -15.42 6.47
CA GLN A 14 -7.22 -15.39 7.75
C GLN A 14 -6.09 -14.37 7.81
N LEU A 15 -5.40 -14.07 6.70
CA LEU A 15 -4.40 -13.00 6.64
C LEU A 15 -4.98 -11.61 6.97
N PHE A 16 -6.29 -11.44 6.78
CA PHE A 16 -7.02 -10.19 7.00
C PHE A 16 -8.02 -10.28 8.16
N LYS A 17 -7.98 -11.35 8.97
CA LYS A 17 -8.85 -11.48 10.16
C LYS A 17 -8.57 -10.38 11.20
N HIS A 18 -7.38 -9.80 11.17
CA HIS A 18 -7.04 -8.63 11.96
C HIS A 18 -7.45 -7.36 11.21
N ARG A 19 -8.07 -6.41 11.93
CA ARG A 19 -8.52 -5.14 11.35
C ARG A 19 -7.32 -4.44 10.72
N ILE A 20 -7.38 -4.23 9.41
CA ILE A 20 -6.42 -3.37 8.72
C ILE A 20 -6.59 -1.96 9.31
N PRO A 21 -5.52 -1.30 9.77
CA PRO A 21 -5.61 0.06 10.27
C PRO A 21 -6.24 0.98 9.22
N GLU A 22 -7.10 1.90 9.66
CA GLU A 22 -7.75 2.85 8.73
C GLU A 22 -6.72 3.71 7.99
N SER A 23 -5.57 4.00 8.62
CA SER A 23 -4.43 4.66 7.98
C SER A 23 -3.91 3.89 6.78
N SER A 24 -3.74 2.56 6.89
CA SER A 24 -3.30 1.71 5.79
C SER A 24 -4.34 1.67 4.66
N ILE A 25 -5.63 1.65 4.98
CA ILE A 25 -6.69 1.76 3.96
C ILE A 25 -6.65 3.12 3.26
N ALA A 26 -6.43 4.21 4.01
CA ALA A 26 -6.30 5.55 3.46
C ALA A 26 -5.08 5.67 2.53
N GLU A 27 -3.94 5.10 2.91
CA GLU A 27 -2.74 5.05 2.08
C GLU A 27 -2.96 4.28 0.78
N ILE A 28 -3.61 3.11 0.83
CA ILE A 28 -3.97 2.33 -0.36
C ILE A 28 -4.86 3.16 -1.28
N ARG A 29 -5.94 3.76 -0.76
CA ARG A 29 -6.85 4.61 -1.56
C ARG A 29 -6.13 5.79 -2.20
N ALA A 30 -5.28 6.48 -1.45
CA ALA A 30 -4.51 7.61 -1.94
C ALA A 30 -3.55 7.19 -3.07
N ALA A 31 -2.87 6.06 -2.90
CA ALA A 31 -1.94 5.52 -3.88
C ALA A 31 -2.65 5.11 -5.18
N THR A 32 -3.75 4.37 -5.07
CA THR A 32 -4.53 3.91 -6.22
C THR A 32 -5.15 5.06 -7.01
N ASN A 33 -5.81 6.01 -6.34
CA ASN A 33 -6.54 7.08 -7.02
C ASN A 33 -5.63 8.09 -7.74
N LYS A 34 -4.35 8.14 -7.38
CA LYS A 34 -3.41 9.16 -7.90
C LYS A 34 -2.17 8.55 -8.55
N ALA A 35 -2.22 7.23 -8.83
CA ALA A 35 -1.11 6.46 -9.40
C ALA A 35 0.24 6.68 -8.67
N TRP A 36 0.17 6.84 -7.35
CA TRP A 36 1.34 6.96 -6.47
C TRP A 36 1.81 5.59 -6.01
N VAL A 37 3.07 5.52 -5.61
CA VAL A 37 3.67 4.27 -5.12
C VAL A 37 3.30 4.06 -3.65
N LEU A 38 2.72 2.91 -3.34
CA LEU A 38 2.48 2.45 -1.98
C LEU A 38 3.77 1.82 -1.40
N GLY A 39 4.04 2.04 -0.12
CA GLY A 39 5.19 1.48 0.58
C GLY A 39 5.96 2.51 1.40
N ASN A 40 7.08 2.10 1.97
CA ASN A 40 7.95 2.99 2.74
C ASN A 40 8.77 3.94 1.84
N ASP A 41 9.36 4.96 2.45
CA ASP A 41 10.07 6.03 1.74
C ASP A 41 11.27 5.50 0.94
N ARG A 42 12.02 4.54 1.49
CA ARG A 42 13.13 3.89 0.77
C ARG A 42 12.65 3.21 -0.51
N PHE A 43 11.52 2.51 -0.46
CA PHE A 43 10.94 1.87 -1.63
C PHE A 43 10.50 2.90 -2.67
N LYS A 44 9.81 3.95 -2.23
CA LYS A 44 9.34 5.03 -3.10
C LYS A 44 10.49 5.77 -3.78
N GLN A 45 11.57 6.11 -3.06
CA GLN A 45 12.78 6.71 -3.62
C GLN A 45 13.38 5.85 -4.72
N ARG A 46 13.52 4.54 -4.47
CA ARG A 46 14.03 3.60 -5.48
C ARG A 46 13.14 3.50 -6.72
N ILE A 47 11.81 3.60 -6.58
CA ILE A 47 10.91 3.60 -7.75
C ILE A 47 10.96 4.95 -8.47
N GLN A 48 11.11 6.07 -7.75
CA GLN A 48 11.31 7.39 -8.35
C GLN A 48 12.52 7.42 -9.26
N GLU A 49 13.67 6.92 -8.78
CA GLU A 49 14.91 6.82 -9.55
C GLU A 49 14.74 5.97 -10.81
N LYS A 50 14.00 4.86 -10.71
CA LYS A 50 13.78 3.95 -11.85
C LYS A 50 12.82 4.48 -12.90
N LEU A 51 11.82 5.25 -12.50
CA LEU A 51 10.78 5.76 -13.39
C LEU A 51 11.08 7.17 -13.91
N ASP A 52 12.13 7.82 -13.39
CA ASP A 52 12.47 9.22 -13.62
C ASP A 52 11.26 10.18 -13.53
N ARG A 53 10.33 9.83 -12.63
CA ARG A 53 9.09 10.57 -12.40
C ARG A 53 8.80 10.61 -10.93
N ARG A 54 8.09 11.66 -10.51
CA ARG A 54 7.60 11.77 -9.14
C ARG A 54 6.56 10.69 -8.81
N VAL A 55 6.73 10.03 -7.67
CA VAL A 55 5.90 8.89 -7.25
C VAL A 55 5.16 9.09 -5.94
N GLU A 56 5.33 10.24 -5.29
CA GLU A 56 4.65 10.61 -4.05
C GLU A 56 4.31 12.12 -3.97
N PRO A 57 3.24 12.51 -3.24
CA PRO A 57 2.90 13.91 -3.01
C PRO A 57 3.96 14.64 -2.18
N LYS A 58 4.02 15.97 -2.31
CA LYS A 58 4.88 16.79 -1.43
C LYS A 58 4.23 16.75 -0.07
N ALA A 59 4.95 16.32 0.96
CA ALA A 59 4.48 16.48 2.33
C ALA A 59 4.07 17.95 2.52
N ARG A 60 2.77 18.19 2.72
CA ARG A 60 2.30 19.50 3.16
C ARG A 60 2.67 19.59 4.63
N ARG A 61 3.66 20.43 4.95
CA ARG A 61 4.00 20.78 6.32
C ARG A 61 2.78 21.47 6.92
N ILE A 62 1.99 20.74 7.71
CA ILE A 62 1.04 21.33 8.64
C ILE A 62 1.89 21.92 9.78
N ASN A 63 2.13 23.22 9.72
CA ASN A 63 2.61 23.94 10.90
C ASN A 63 1.44 23.93 11.90
N GLY A 64 1.73 23.46 13.12
CA GLY A 64 0.86 23.64 14.28
C GLY A 64 0.83 25.08 14.75
#